data_AF-A0A3N5LIN4-F1
#
_entry.id   AF-A0A3N5LIN4-F1
#
_cell.length_a   1.000
_cell.length_b   1.000
_cell.length_c   1.000
_cell.angle_alpha   90.00
_cell.angle_beta   90.00
_cell.angle_gamma   90.00
#
_symmetry.space_group_name_H-M   'P 1'
#
loop_
_entity.id
_entity.type
_entity.pdbx_description
1 polymer ?
#
loop_
_entity_poly.entity_id
_entity_poly.type
_entity_poly.pdbx_seq_one_letter_code
_entity_poly.pdbx_strand_id
1 'polypeptide(L)'
;AQAGEVFAPRLIELCFQTAGIWDIKNNASLALPASIRSVKVYRGEQEAAGKGVFALVRPLDGGAAFDAIVLDQEGQVYVEMTGYRTVRLPGKVVI
;
A
#
# COMPACT_ATOMS: atom_id res chain seq x y z
N ALA A 1 16.20 -17.64 -19.07
CA ALA A 1 16.29 -16.53 -18.10
C ALA A 1 14.98 -16.49 -17.33
N GLN A 2 15.00 -16.46 -16.00
CA GLN A 2 13.79 -16.25 -15.22
C GLN A 2 13.33 -14.81 -15.46
N ALA A 3 12.07 -14.62 -15.86
CA ALA A 3 11.54 -13.27 -16.05
C ALA A 3 11.59 -12.55 -14.70
N GLY A 4 12.35 -11.46 -14.61
CA GLY A 4 12.35 -10.62 -13.43
C GLY A 4 10.93 -10.14 -13.15
N GLU A 5 10.51 -10.19 -11.89
CA GLU A 5 9.21 -9.70 -11.47
C GLU A 5 9.11 -8.19 -11.76
N VAL A 6 8.25 -7.81 -12.70
CA VAL A 6 8.09 -6.40 -13.12
C VAL A 6 7.15 -5.64 -12.18
N PHE A 7 6.31 -6.38 -11.46
CA PHE A 7 5.25 -5.84 -10.60
C PHE A 7 5.11 -6.79 -9.41
N ALA A 8 5.04 -6.26 -8.18
CA ALA A 8 5.04 -7.02 -6.93
C ALA A 8 3.66 -6.93 -6.22
N PRO A 9 2.66 -7.76 -6.62
CA PRO A 9 1.27 -7.53 -6.26
C PRO A 9 1.02 -7.56 -4.76
N ARG A 10 1.62 -8.49 -4.02
CA ARG A 10 1.43 -8.60 -2.56
C ARG A 10 2.06 -7.45 -1.80
N LEU A 11 3.20 -6.94 -2.27
CA LEU A 11 3.83 -5.77 -1.65
C LEU A 11 3.01 -4.51 -1.91
N ILE A 12 2.43 -4.37 -3.10
CA ILE A 12 1.52 -3.29 -3.45
C ILE A 12 0.20 -3.38 -2.66
N GLU A 13 -0.35 -4.59 -2.53
CA GLU A 13 -1.55 -4.86 -1.75
C GLU A 13 -1.37 -4.51 -0.27
N LEU A 14 -0.17 -4.72 0.29
CA LEU A 14 0.16 -4.32 1.65
C LEU A 14 -0.05 -2.81 1.86
N CYS A 15 0.34 -1.98 0.88
CA CYS A 15 0.07 -0.54 0.92
C CYS A 15 -1.45 -0.25 0.96
N PHE A 16 -2.24 -0.93 0.13
CA PHE A 16 -3.68 -0.72 0.06
C PHE A 16 -4.37 -1.10 1.38
N GLN A 17 -4.04 -2.26 1.94
CA GLN A 17 -4.65 -2.73 3.18
C GLN A 17 -4.25 -1.87 4.38
N THR A 18 -3.00 -1.42 4.47
CA THR A 18 -2.58 -0.49 5.52
C THR A 18 -3.30 0.87 5.41
N ALA A 19 -3.47 1.40 4.19
CA ALA A 19 -4.28 2.60 3.97
C ALA A 19 -5.76 2.37 4.32
N GLY A 20 -6.31 1.20 3.97
CA GLY A 20 -7.68 0.80 4.31
C GLY A 20 -7.91 0.72 5.82
N ILE A 21 -6.97 0.16 6.59
CA ILE A 21 -7.03 0.16 8.06
C ILE A 21 -7.06 1.59 8.61
N TRP A 22 -6.27 2.50 8.04
CA TRP A 22 -6.31 3.91 8.42
C TRP A 22 -7.70 4.51 8.15
N ASP A 23 -8.29 4.27 6.98
CA ASP A 23 -9.61 4.82 6.60
C ASP A 23 -10.74 4.26 7.47
N ILE A 24 -10.67 2.96 7.78
CA ILE A 24 -11.59 2.30 8.70
C ILE A 24 -11.52 2.95 10.10
N LYS A 25 -10.30 3.14 10.64
CA LYS A 25 -10.11 3.72 11.98
C LYS A 25 -10.56 5.17 12.07
N ASN A 26 -10.27 5.98 11.05
CA ASN A 26 -10.45 7.44 11.12
C ASN A 26 -11.81 7.90 10.56
N ASN A 27 -12.36 7.17 9.57
CA ASN A 27 -13.56 7.58 8.85
C ASN A 27 -14.71 6.57 8.93
N ALA A 28 -14.53 5.43 9.61
CA ALA A 28 -15.48 4.31 9.64
C ALA A 28 -15.92 3.89 8.23
N SER A 29 -14.99 3.94 7.27
CA SER A 29 -15.26 3.72 5.86
C SER A 29 -14.39 2.59 5.32
N LEU A 30 -14.96 1.81 4.41
CA LEU A 30 -14.21 0.91 3.54
C LEU A 30 -14.18 1.54 2.15
N ALA A 31 -13.04 1.46 1.48
CA ALA A 31 -12.84 2.07 0.19
C ALA A 31 -12.07 1.12 -0.74
N LEU A 32 -12.36 1.20 -2.04
CA LEU A 32 -11.64 0.46 -3.07
C LEU A 32 -10.55 1.33 -3.69
N PRO A 33 -9.48 0.72 -4.23
CA PRO A 33 -8.51 1.45 -5.05
C PRO A 33 -9.20 2.18 -6.23
N ALA A 34 -8.95 3.48 -6.37
CA ALA A 34 -9.50 4.29 -7.46
C ALA A 34 -8.42 4.72 -8.47
N SER A 35 -7.27 5.20 -7.99
CA SER A 35 -6.14 5.55 -8.85
C SER A 35 -4.83 5.56 -8.07
N ILE A 36 -3.72 5.45 -8.80
CA ILE A 36 -2.36 5.55 -8.24
C ILE A 36 -1.58 6.46 -9.18
N ARG A 37 -0.85 7.44 -8.63
CA ARG A 37 0.00 8.33 -9.45
C ARG A 37 1.21 7.58 -9.98
N SER A 38 1.94 6.89 -9.11
CA SER A 38 3.09 6.09 -9.50
C SER A 38 3.39 4.98 -8.50
N VAL A 39 3.95 3.88 -9.00
CA VAL A 39 4.58 2.83 -8.20
C VAL A 39 5.99 2.62 -8.73
N LYS A 40 6.97 2.56 -7.83
CA LYS A 40 8.33 2.09 -8.12
C LYS A 40 8.55 0.80 -7.35
N VAL A 41 8.92 -0.25 -8.07
CA VAL A 41 9.32 -1.52 -7.48
C VAL A 41 10.83 -1.62 -7.59
N TYR A 42 11.51 -1.64 -6.45
CA TYR A 42 12.97 -1.76 -6.38
C TYR A 42 13.42 -3.20 -6.19
N ARG A 43 12.58 -4.02 -5.55
CA ARG A 43 12.84 -5.41 -5.18
C ARG A 43 11.56 -6.23 -5.29
N GLY A 44 11.68 -7.46 -5.76
CA GLY A 44 10.54 -8.37 -5.96
C GLY A 44 10.05 -9.06 -4.68
N GLU A 45 8.94 -9.77 -4.80
CA GLU A 45 8.37 -10.64 -3.78
C GLU A 45 9.30 -11.80 -3.41
N GLN A 46 10.08 -12.32 -4.36
CA GLN A 46 11.07 -13.35 -4.06
C GLN A 46 12.16 -12.84 -3.11
N GLU A 47 12.58 -11.58 -3.26
CA GLU A 47 13.55 -10.96 -2.37
C GLU A 47 12.96 -10.64 -0.99
N ALA A 48 11.65 -10.42 -0.91
CA ALA A 48 10.92 -10.24 0.34
C ALA A 48 10.61 -11.57 1.06
N ALA A 49 10.69 -12.71 0.36
CA ALA A 49 10.31 -14.01 0.91
C ALA A 49 11.18 -14.38 2.13
N GLY A 50 10.53 -14.72 3.24
CA GLY A 50 11.21 -15.05 4.50
C GLY A 50 11.73 -13.82 5.28
N LYS A 51 11.58 -12.61 4.75
CA LYS A 51 11.90 -11.36 5.46
C LYS A 51 10.64 -10.72 6.04
N GLY A 52 10.79 -10.06 7.19
CA GLY A 52 9.73 -9.22 7.73
C GLY A 52 9.69 -7.89 6.98
N VAL A 53 8.67 -7.68 6.15
CA VAL A 53 8.41 -6.41 5.45
C VAL A 53 7.17 -5.70 6.00
N PHE A 54 7.19 -4.38 6.00
CA PHE A 54 6.16 -3.53 6.58
C PHE A 54 5.78 -2.42 5.60
N ALA A 55 4.49 -2.10 5.50
CA ALA A 55 4.03 -0.89 4.83
C ALA A 55 3.92 0.26 5.83
N LEU A 56 4.55 1.38 5.51
CA LEU A 56 4.31 2.67 6.17
C LEU A 56 3.47 3.53 5.23
N VAL A 57 2.29 3.95 5.70
CA VAL A 57 1.35 4.75 4.94
C VAL A 57 1.22 6.14 5.55
N ARG A 58 1.33 7.16 4.71
CA ARG A 58 1.09 8.56 5.07
C ARG A 58 -0.21 9.02 4.41
N PRO A 59 -1.27 9.32 5.18
CA PRO A 59 -2.45 9.98 4.64
C PRO A 59 -2.10 11.41 4.18
N LEU A 60 -2.66 11.82 3.06
CA LEU A 60 -2.58 13.15 2.48
C LEU A 60 -3.98 13.77 2.47
N ASP A 61 -4.07 15.09 2.66
CA ASP A 61 -5.34 15.83 2.60
C ASP A 61 -6.45 15.17 3.45
N GLY A 62 -6.12 14.74 4.67
CA GLY A 62 -7.08 14.07 5.57
C GLY A 62 -7.53 12.68 5.11
N GLY A 63 -6.75 12.01 4.26
CA GLY A 63 -7.06 10.68 3.73
C GLY A 63 -7.71 10.69 2.35
N ALA A 64 -7.70 11.82 1.63
CA ALA A 64 -8.15 11.86 0.23
C ALA A 64 -7.13 11.22 -0.74
N ALA A 65 -5.88 11.07 -0.29
CA ALA A 65 -4.85 10.29 -0.94
C ALA A 65 -3.87 9.72 0.10
N PHE A 66 -3.00 8.82 -0.33
CA PHE A 66 -1.98 8.20 0.49
C PHE A 66 -0.67 8.08 -0.29
N ASP A 67 0.44 8.31 0.40
CA ASP A 67 1.75 7.82 -0.04
C ASP A 67 2.13 6.61 0.83
N ALA A 68 2.83 5.64 0.27
CA ALA A 68 3.22 4.44 0.99
C ALA A 68 4.60 3.95 0.57
N ILE A 69 5.32 3.37 1.54
CA ILE A 69 6.56 2.64 1.30
C ILE A 69 6.48 1.26 1.94
N VAL A 70 7.03 0.26 1.27
CA VAL A 70 7.25 -1.09 1.84
C VAL A 70 8.74 -1.24 2.10
N LEU A 71 9.11 -1.58 3.33
CA LEU A 71 10.50 -1.76 3.75
C LEU A 71 10.69 -2.95 4.69
N ASP A 72 11.89 -3.52 4.74
CA ASP A 72 12.29 -4.49 5.76
C ASP A 72 12.84 -3.81 7.03
N GLN A 73 13.23 -4.61 8.03
CA GLN A 73 13.71 -4.13 9.32
C GLN A 73 15.02 -3.32 9.21
N GLU A 74 15.78 -3.56 8.16
CA GLU A 74 17.02 -2.86 7.84
C GLU A 74 16.78 -1.55 7.07
N GLY A 75 15.52 -1.24 6.74
CA GLY A 75 15.12 -0.03 6.02
C GLY A 75 15.28 -0.14 4.50
N GLN A 76 15.50 -1.33 3.94
CA GLN A 76 15.56 -1.50 2.49
C GLN A 76 14.17 -1.36 1.90
N VAL A 77 14.00 -0.42 0.97
CA VAL A 77 12.71 -0.15 0.33
C VAL A 77 12.44 -1.14 -0.81
N TYR A 78 11.31 -1.84 -0.78
CA TYR A 78 10.87 -2.75 -1.83
C TYR A 78 9.94 -2.05 -2.82
N VAL A 79 8.99 -1.27 -2.30
CA VAL A 79 8.01 -0.54 -3.09
C VAL A 79 7.88 0.88 -2.56
N GLU A 80 7.82 1.85 -3.48
CA GLU A 80 7.38 3.22 -3.21
C GLU A 80 6.12 3.50 -4.05
N MET A 81 5.05 3.91 -3.38
CA MET A 81 3.77 4.26 -3.99
C MET A 81 3.44 5.70 -3.63
N THR A 82 2.98 6.47 -4.62
CA THR A 82 2.57 7.85 -4.38
C THR A 82 1.19 8.15 -4.96
N GLY A 83 0.48 9.04 -4.28
CA GLY A 83 -0.83 9.53 -4.73
C GLY A 83 -1.86 8.41 -4.92
N TYR A 84 -1.86 7.40 -4.04
CA TYR A 84 -2.90 6.38 -4.00
C TYR A 84 -4.21 7.00 -3.53
N ARG A 85 -5.27 6.90 -4.35
CA ARG A 85 -6.61 7.40 -4.03
C ARG A 85 -7.58 6.25 -3.94
N THR A 86 -8.56 6.41 -3.06
CA THR A 86 -9.62 5.43 -2.85
C THR A 86 -10.99 6.00 -3.21
N VAL A 87 -11.93 5.12 -3.54
CA VAL A 87 -13.35 5.45 -3.68
C VAL A 87 -14.11 4.75 -2.57
N ARG A 88 -14.82 5.54 -1.75
CA ARG A 88 -15.59 5.02 -0.62
C ARG A 88 -16.75 4.17 -1.11
N LEU A 89 -16.92 3.02 -0.49
CA LEU A 89 -18.11 2.21 -0.68
C LEU A 89 -19.29 2.79 0.12
N PRO A 90 -20.53 2.60 -0.33
CA PRO A 90 -21.70 2.95 0.45
C PRO A 90 -21.73 2.21 1.79
N GLY A 91 -22.19 2.87 2.85
CA GLY A 91 -22.30 2.32 4.19
C GLY A 91 -21.19 2.76 5.14
N LYS A 92 -21.27 2.29 6.39
CA LYS A 92 -20.26 2.53 7.42
C LYS A 92 -19.77 1.19 7.97
N VAL A 93 -18.48 1.11 8.23
CA VAL A 93 -17.86 -0.04 8.92
C VAL A 93 -18.10 0.11 10.42
N VAL A 94 -18.58 -0.95 11.05
CA VAL A 94 -18.71 -1.08 12.51
C VAL A 94 -17.75 -2.19 12.93
N ILE A 95 -16.85 -1.91 13.87
CA ILE A 95 -15.82 -2.83 14.37
C ILE A 95 -16.08 -3.08 15.85
#